data_AF-A0A256XN31-F1
#
_entry.id   AF-A0A256XN31-F1
#
_cell.length_a   1.000
_cell.length_b   1.000
_cell.length_c   1.000
_cell.angle_alpha   90.00
_cell.angle_beta   90.00
_cell.angle_gamma   90.00
#
_symmetry.space_group_name_H-M   'P 1'
#
loop_
_entity.id
_entity.type
_entity.pdbx_description
1 polymer ?
#
loop_
_entity_poly.entity_id
_entity_poly.type
_entity_poly.pdbx_seq_one_letter_code
_entity_poly.pdbx_strand_id
1 'polypeptide(L)'
;MLYFLPQIFIGTSGWSYKDWIGPFYKRKQNLFSQYSEIFNTTEINSTFYSIPTYGFMKQLSRAAPPGFKFSLKLYKGLTHKKLLNPKLGVLDDLEVFLKNIQPLKRNGMLGAILIQMPPKPPLAFPYFEEFLSNLPSDNYQFAVEFRHPEWLSDEYFKLLEESNVAYVVVDEPLLPSIVKVTSDFSYFRWHGRGQRPWYYYLYSEEELKEWVPKVKEAIDKGKVFYGYFNNHFRGYAPKNALQMLSFLGVANRRQRLKLKEIDRYFKETAQEKTKEAVMRVIESGDREQIIKEFSGGKRFERALDIPDSAVDVKAEDRRIEAKVKEYMVVIDLDEKIIIHNCEDWRKRVDSKKFCKHVAKVFLMIPKEKALKVLNDIVSNFEEWSFVYDGEGV
;
A
#
# COMPACT_ATOMS: atom_id res chain seq x y z
N MET A 1 1.40 -31.75 22.36
CA MET A 1 0.87 -31.07 21.17
C MET A 1 1.86 -29.99 20.80
N LEU A 2 2.67 -30.18 19.76
CA LEU A 2 3.58 -29.13 19.27
C LEU A 2 2.70 -28.05 18.64
N TYR A 3 2.60 -26.88 19.27
CA TYR A 3 1.93 -25.71 18.67
C TYR A 3 2.75 -25.28 17.45
N PHE A 4 2.28 -25.63 16.25
CA PHE A 4 2.90 -25.17 15.02
C PHE A 4 2.57 -23.68 14.87
N LEU A 5 3.57 -22.82 15.01
CA LEU A 5 3.37 -21.40 14.71
C LEU A 5 3.19 -21.24 13.19
N PRO A 6 2.11 -20.58 12.73
CA PRO A 6 1.86 -20.42 11.31
C PRO A 6 2.96 -19.57 10.67
N GLN A 7 3.41 -19.95 9.47
CA GLN A 7 4.44 -19.22 8.74
C GLN A 7 3.82 -18.05 7.97
N ILE A 8 4.27 -16.82 8.25
CA ILE A 8 3.71 -15.61 7.64
C ILE A 8 4.72 -15.00 6.66
N PHE A 9 4.31 -14.90 5.40
CA PHE A 9 5.07 -14.32 4.30
C PHE A 9 4.30 -13.14 3.71
N ILE A 10 4.64 -11.93 4.16
CA ILE A 10 4.07 -10.69 3.61
C ILE A 10 5.17 -9.91 2.88
N GLY A 11 4.88 -9.56 1.63
CA GLY A 11 5.78 -8.79 0.79
C GLY A 11 5.03 -8.08 -0.33
N THR A 12 5.69 -7.96 -1.47
CA THR A 12 5.16 -7.21 -2.63
C THR A 12 5.15 -8.07 -3.88
N SER A 13 4.25 -7.72 -4.80
CA SER A 13 4.30 -8.21 -6.19
C SER A 13 5.47 -7.54 -6.90
N GLY A 14 6.58 -8.27 -7.04
CA GLY A 14 7.84 -7.78 -7.58
C GLY A 14 8.66 -6.92 -6.62
N TRP A 15 9.91 -6.67 -7.01
CA TRP A 15 10.89 -5.85 -6.26
C TRP A 15 11.64 -4.83 -7.16
N SER A 16 11.53 -4.91 -8.48
CA SER A 16 12.40 -4.13 -9.38
C SER A 16 11.69 -2.89 -9.93
N TYR A 17 11.38 -1.91 -9.07
CA TYR A 17 10.67 -0.68 -9.43
C TYR A 17 11.57 0.56 -9.26
N LYS A 18 11.65 1.41 -10.29
CA LYS A 18 12.46 2.65 -10.26
C LYS A 18 11.93 3.64 -9.23
N ASP A 19 10.61 3.77 -9.15
CA ASP A 19 9.90 4.69 -8.25
C ASP A 19 10.07 4.33 -6.76
N TRP A 20 10.70 3.20 -6.45
CA TRP A 20 11.03 2.80 -5.09
C TRP A 20 12.40 3.33 -4.65
N ILE A 21 13.21 3.89 -5.57
CA ILE A 21 14.47 4.57 -5.25
C ILE A 21 14.18 5.93 -4.62
N GLY A 22 14.64 6.14 -3.39
CA GLY A 22 14.21 7.24 -2.53
C GLY A 22 13.36 6.70 -1.38
N PRO A 23 12.07 6.38 -1.59
CA PRO A 23 11.20 5.95 -0.50
C PRO A 23 11.63 4.62 0.14
N PHE A 24 12.11 3.65 -0.64
CA PHE A 24 12.44 2.31 -0.12
C PHE A 24 13.91 1.91 -0.35
N TYR A 25 14.39 2.05 -1.59
CA TYR A 25 15.76 1.77 -2.00
C TYR A 25 16.65 3.00 -1.84
N LYS A 26 17.85 2.78 -1.33
CA LYS A 26 18.87 3.83 -1.20
C LYS A 26 19.60 4.08 -2.52
N ARG A 27 19.75 3.05 -3.34
CA ARG A 27 20.51 3.10 -4.60
C ARG A 27 19.85 2.28 -5.71
N LYS A 28 20.22 2.56 -6.95
CA LYS A 28 19.66 1.91 -8.15
C LYS A 28 20.18 0.48 -8.36
N GLN A 29 21.36 0.16 -7.82
CA GLN A 29 22.02 -1.15 -7.97
C GLN A 29 21.53 -2.13 -6.90
N ASN A 30 21.64 -3.44 -7.21
CA ASN A 30 21.38 -4.52 -6.25
C ASN A 30 20.00 -4.42 -5.58
N LEU A 31 18.96 -4.06 -6.35
CA LEU A 31 17.59 -3.87 -5.83
C LEU A 31 17.08 -5.10 -5.07
N PHE A 32 17.37 -6.30 -5.58
CA PHE A 32 16.98 -7.55 -4.91
C PHE A 32 17.65 -7.71 -3.54
N SER A 33 18.95 -7.42 -3.43
CA SER A 33 19.67 -7.48 -2.15
C SER A 33 19.11 -6.48 -1.15
N GLN A 34 18.82 -5.25 -1.58
CA GLN A 34 18.19 -4.25 -0.71
C GLN A 34 16.77 -4.68 -0.29
N TYR A 35 16.04 -5.36 -1.17
CA TYR A 35 14.70 -5.88 -0.89
C TYR A 35 14.73 -7.04 0.10
N SER A 36 15.58 -8.04 -0.13
CA SER A 36 15.69 -9.25 0.68
C SER A 36 16.30 -9.02 2.05
N GLU A 37 16.95 -7.87 2.27
CA GLU A 37 17.30 -7.40 3.60
C GLU A 37 16.08 -7.05 4.47
N ILE A 38 14.95 -6.68 3.86
CA ILE A 38 13.74 -6.19 4.55
C ILE A 38 12.61 -7.23 4.53
N PHE A 39 12.37 -7.84 3.37
CA PHE A 39 11.32 -8.83 3.17
C PHE A 39 11.92 -10.22 2.98
N ASN A 40 11.20 -11.25 3.44
CA ASN A 40 11.56 -12.65 3.24
C ASN A 40 10.72 -13.31 2.12
N THR A 41 9.95 -12.54 1.37
CA THR A 41 9.16 -13.06 0.26
C THR A 41 8.89 -12.02 -0.82
N THR A 42 8.65 -12.47 -2.05
CA THR A 42 8.07 -11.66 -3.13
C THR A 42 7.27 -12.55 -4.08
N GLU A 43 6.26 -11.97 -4.75
CA GLU A 43 5.57 -12.61 -5.86
C GLU A 43 6.22 -12.19 -7.18
N ILE A 44 6.64 -13.17 -7.99
CA ILE A 44 7.26 -12.94 -9.30
C ILE A 44 6.19 -12.85 -10.38
N ASN A 45 6.09 -11.68 -11.00
CA ASN A 45 5.16 -11.43 -12.11
C ASN A 45 5.77 -11.70 -13.49
N SER A 46 7.11 -11.71 -13.65
CA SER A 46 7.73 -11.92 -14.97
C SER A 46 7.42 -13.30 -15.56
N THR A 47 7.25 -14.33 -14.72
CA THR A 47 6.86 -15.69 -15.10
C THR A 47 5.46 -15.77 -15.71
N PHE A 48 4.62 -14.76 -15.49
CA PHE A 48 3.32 -14.65 -16.15
C PHE A 48 3.45 -14.46 -17.67
N TYR A 49 4.51 -13.77 -18.13
CA TYR A 49 4.67 -13.42 -19.54
C TYR A 49 5.46 -14.44 -20.35
N SER A 50 6.30 -15.25 -19.70
CA SER A 50 7.05 -16.35 -20.30
C SER A 50 7.35 -17.43 -19.26
N ILE A 51 7.42 -18.68 -19.70
CA ILE A 51 7.92 -19.77 -18.86
C ILE A 51 9.38 -19.42 -18.46
N PRO A 52 9.70 -19.38 -17.16
CA PRO A 52 11.04 -19.04 -16.71
C PRO A 52 12.05 -20.08 -17.17
N THR A 53 13.30 -19.68 -17.36
CA THR A 53 14.38 -20.64 -17.61
C THR A 53 14.89 -21.23 -16.31
N TYR A 54 15.33 -22.50 -16.36
CA TYR A 54 15.99 -23.14 -15.22
C TYR A 54 17.20 -22.35 -14.72
N GLY A 55 17.99 -21.78 -15.64
CA GLY A 55 19.16 -20.96 -15.33
C GLY A 55 18.82 -19.70 -14.52
N PHE A 56 17.74 -18.99 -14.89
CA PHE A 56 17.25 -17.84 -14.15
C PHE A 56 16.82 -18.23 -12.73
N MET A 57 16.04 -19.31 -12.58
CA MET A 57 15.60 -19.80 -11.26
C MET A 57 16.77 -20.26 -10.39
N LYS A 58 17.79 -20.89 -10.99
CA LYS A 58 19.03 -21.26 -10.30
C LYS A 58 19.81 -20.04 -9.81
N GLN A 59 19.95 -18.99 -10.63
CA GLN A 59 20.59 -17.75 -10.20
C GLN A 59 19.82 -17.09 -9.05
N LEU A 60 18.49 -17.04 -9.16
CA LEU A 60 17.64 -16.47 -8.13
C LEU A 60 17.76 -17.23 -6.79
N SER A 61 17.78 -18.57 -6.84
CA SER A 61 18.00 -19.41 -5.64
C SER A 61 19.33 -19.16 -4.96
N ARG A 62 20.37 -18.79 -5.71
CA ARG A 62 21.70 -18.49 -5.16
C ARG A 62 21.81 -17.08 -4.57
N ALA A 63 21.05 -16.14 -5.11
CA ALA A 63 21.07 -14.75 -4.67
C ALA A 63 20.21 -14.51 -3.42
N ALA A 64 19.20 -15.35 -3.18
CA ALA A 64 18.24 -15.17 -2.08
C ALA A 64 18.83 -15.65 -0.73
N PRO A 65 18.55 -14.95 0.38
CA PRO A 65 18.96 -15.42 1.70
C PRO A 65 18.20 -16.69 2.10
N PRO A 66 18.73 -17.49 3.05
CA PRO A 66 18.03 -18.66 3.58
C PRO A 66 16.64 -18.30 4.10
N GLY A 67 15.65 -19.16 3.82
CA GLY A 67 14.25 -18.96 4.22
C GLY A 67 13.44 -18.00 3.36
N PHE A 68 14.04 -17.36 2.35
CA PHE A 68 13.31 -16.49 1.43
C PHE A 68 12.36 -17.30 0.53
N LYS A 69 11.12 -16.83 0.36
CA LYS A 69 10.08 -17.47 -0.47
C LYS A 69 9.72 -16.69 -1.71
N PHE A 70 9.73 -17.34 -2.86
CA PHE A 70 9.22 -16.79 -4.11
C PHE A 70 7.90 -17.45 -4.47
N SER A 71 6.81 -16.68 -4.44
CA SER A 71 5.57 -17.09 -5.10
C SER A 71 5.65 -16.72 -6.59
N LEU A 72 5.16 -17.56 -7.48
CA LEU A 72 5.34 -17.40 -8.92
C LEU A 72 3.99 -17.30 -9.61
N LYS A 73 3.80 -16.33 -10.50
CA LYS A 73 2.65 -16.38 -11.41
C LYS A 73 2.84 -17.46 -12.45
N LEU A 74 1.82 -18.30 -12.62
CA LEU A 74 1.77 -19.28 -13.70
C LEU A 74 1.78 -18.56 -15.06
N TYR A 75 2.41 -19.18 -16.05
CA TYR A 75 2.49 -18.63 -17.39
C TYR A 75 1.09 -18.39 -17.99
N LYS A 76 0.83 -17.16 -18.45
CA LYS A 76 -0.48 -16.76 -18.98
C LYS A 76 -0.89 -17.51 -20.24
N GLY A 77 0.02 -18.22 -20.90
CA GLY A 77 -0.31 -19.09 -22.03
C GLY A 77 -1.36 -20.13 -21.64
N LEU A 78 -1.28 -20.68 -20.44
CA LEU A 78 -2.23 -21.67 -19.93
C LEU A 78 -3.61 -21.03 -19.69
N THR A 79 -3.66 -19.95 -18.91
CA THR A 79 -4.94 -19.35 -18.47
C THR A 79 -5.60 -18.40 -19.47
N HIS A 80 -4.82 -17.58 -20.20
CA HIS A 80 -5.37 -16.51 -21.04
C HIS A 80 -5.45 -16.88 -22.53
N LYS A 81 -4.48 -17.67 -23.02
CA LYS A 81 -4.44 -18.07 -24.45
C LYS A 81 -5.13 -19.40 -24.68
N LYS A 82 -4.74 -20.43 -23.94
CA LYS A 82 -5.24 -21.80 -24.09
C LYS A 82 -6.53 -22.06 -23.29
N LEU A 83 -6.94 -21.14 -22.42
CA LEU A 83 -8.14 -21.25 -21.57
C LEU A 83 -8.22 -22.59 -20.83
N LEU A 84 -7.06 -23.08 -20.37
CA LEU A 84 -6.89 -24.37 -19.69
C LEU A 84 -7.28 -25.61 -20.53
N ASN A 85 -7.42 -25.47 -21.85
CA ASN A 85 -7.80 -26.57 -22.73
C ASN A 85 -6.66 -27.60 -22.89
N PRO A 86 -6.84 -28.86 -22.46
CA PRO A 86 -5.81 -29.90 -22.53
C PRO A 86 -5.39 -30.20 -23.97
N LYS A 87 -6.28 -30.07 -24.95
CA LYS A 87 -6.00 -30.30 -26.38
C LYS A 87 -5.00 -29.29 -26.97
N LEU A 88 -4.70 -28.21 -26.26
CA LEU A 88 -3.72 -27.20 -26.66
C LEU A 88 -2.37 -27.38 -25.95
N GLY A 89 -2.12 -28.52 -25.30
CA GLY A 89 -0.86 -28.80 -24.60
C GLY A 89 -0.68 -27.94 -23.34
N VAL A 90 -1.74 -27.78 -22.54
CA VAL A 90 -1.68 -27.03 -21.27
C VAL A 90 -0.89 -27.79 -20.21
N LEU A 91 -1.04 -29.11 -20.17
CA LEU A 91 -0.31 -29.97 -19.23
C LEU A 91 1.19 -30.04 -19.57
N ASP A 92 1.54 -30.07 -20.86
CA ASP A 92 2.94 -30.01 -21.29
C ASP A 92 3.62 -28.71 -20.86
N ASP A 93 2.95 -27.55 -21.08
CA ASP A 93 3.48 -26.26 -20.63
C ASP A 93 3.62 -26.20 -19.10
N LEU A 94 2.66 -26.79 -18.36
CA LEU A 94 2.70 -26.89 -16.91
C LEU A 94 3.92 -27.72 -16.47
N GLU A 95 4.15 -28.87 -17.08
CA GLU A 95 5.31 -29.71 -16.78
C GLU A 95 6.62 -28.97 -17.02
N VAL A 96 6.76 -28.29 -18.16
CA VAL A 96 7.95 -27.47 -18.47
C VAL A 96 8.13 -26.35 -17.44
N PHE A 97 7.04 -25.68 -17.02
CA PHE A 97 7.07 -24.68 -15.97
C PHE A 97 7.56 -25.26 -14.64
N LEU A 98 6.96 -26.36 -14.18
CA LEU A 98 7.31 -27.03 -12.92
C LEU A 98 8.74 -27.56 -12.92
N LYS A 99 9.23 -28.06 -14.06
CA LYS A 99 10.63 -28.47 -14.26
C LYS A 99 11.58 -27.30 -14.12
N ASN A 100 11.25 -26.14 -14.68
CA ASN A 100 12.15 -24.98 -14.66
C ASN A 100 12.23 -24.28 -13.30
N ILE A 101 11.21 -24.44 -12.43
CA ILE A 101 11.20 -23.86 -11.07
C ILE A 101 11.81 -24.80 -10.02
N GLN A 102 12.24 -26.01 -10.40
CA GLN A 102 12.89 -26.96 -9.49
C GLN A 102 14.03 -26.38 -8.66
N PRO A 103 14.90 -25.46 -9.16
CA PRO A 103 15.93 -24.85 -8.33
C PRO A 103 15.38 -24.16 -7.09
N LEU A 104 14.22 -23.50 -7.18
CA LEU A 104 13.60 -22.85 -6.02
C LEU A 104 13.01 -23.91 -5.07
N LYS A 105 12.30 -24.91 -5.61
CA LYS A 105 11.69 -25.98 -4.81
C LYS A 105 12.72 -26.76 -4.01
N ARG A 106 13.80 -27.23 -4.67
CA ARG A 106 14.87 -28.03 -4.04
C ARG A 106 15.60 -27.30 -2.92
N ASN A 107 15.69 -25.97 -3.01
CA ASN A 107 16.30 -25.13 -1.97
C ASN A 107 15.29 -24.64 -0.93
N GLY A 108 14.05 -25.14 -0.93
CA GLY A 108 13.01 -24.72 0.01
C GLY A 108 12.58 -23.26 -0.18
N MET A 109 12.82 -22.66 -1.34
CA MET A 109 12.53 -21.24 -1.62
C MET A 109 11.27 -21.03 -2.46
N LEU A 110 10.62 -22.09 -2.95
CA LEU A 110 9.34 -21.98 -3.63
C LEU A 110 8.23 -21.70 -2.61
N GLY A 111 7.46 -20.64 -2.85
CA GLY A 111 6.17 -20.37 -2.22
C GLY A 111 5.02 -20.95 -3.06
N ALA A 112 3.91 -20.24 -3.17
CA ALA A 112 2.77 -20.70 -3.96
C ALA A 112 2.87 -20.30 -5.45
N ILE A 113 2.21 -21.08 -6.30
CA ILE A 113 2.07 -20.84 -7.74
C ILE A 113 0.70 -20.20 -7.98
N LEU A 114 0.69 -18.93 -8.37
CA LEU A 114 -0.51 -18.15 -8.63
C LEU A 114 -1.07 -18.41 -10.04
N ILE A 115 -2.25 -18.99 -10.09
CA ILE A 115 -3.09 -19.20 -11.28
C ILE A 115 -4.08 -18.02 -11.36
N GLN A 116 -3.63 -16.90 -11.93
CA GLN A 116 -4.53 -15.78 -12.19
C GLN A 116 -5.37 -16.03 -13.45
N MET A 117 -6.68 -16.08 -13.27
CA MET A 117 -7.67 -16.21 -14.34
C MET A 117 -7.91 -14.85 -15.03
N PRO A 118 -8.22 -14.80 -16.34
CA PRO A 118 -8.67 -13.57 -16.98
C PRO A 118 -10.08 -13.18 -16.50
N PRO A 119 -10.52 -11.93 -16.72
CA PRO A 119 -11.84 -11.43 -16.34
C PRO A 119 -12.94 -12.00 -17.26
N LYS A 120 -13.16 -13.32 -17.18
CA LYS A 120 -14.12 -14.08 -17.97
C LYS A 120 -14.93 -15.01 -17.05
N PRO A 121 -16.21 -15.27 -17.37
CA PRO A 121 -17.06 -16.15 -16.57
C PRO A 121 -16.60 -17.61 -16.62
N PRO A 122 -17.04 -18.45 -15.66
CA PRO A 122 -16.73 -19.88 -15.64
C PRO A 122 -17.07 -20.64 -16.92
N LEU A 123 -18.14 -20.28 -17.61
CA LEU A 123 -18.55 -20.88 -18.87
C LEU A 123 -17.45 -20.82 -19.96
N ALA A 124 -16.52 -19.87 -19.87
CA ALA A 124 -15.38 -19.76 -20.77
C ALA A 124 -14.25 -20.77 -20.48
N PHE A 125 -14.35 -21.54 -19.39
CA PHE A 125 -13.35 -22.49 -18.88
C PHE A 125 -13.95 -23.88 -18.61
N PRO A 126 -14.43 -24.59 -19.66
CA PRO A 126 -15.06 -25.90 -19.49
C PRO A 126 -14.09 -26.98 -18.94
N TYR A 127 -12.78 -26.74 -18.98
CA TYR A 127 -11.74 -27.66 -18.51
C TYR A 127 -11.18 -27.29 -17.13
N PHE A 128 -11.81 -26.37 -16.39
CA PHE A 128 -11.26 -25.87 -15.12
C PHE A 128 -11.10 -26.99 -14.08
N GLU A 129 -12.14 -27.79 -13.86
CA GLU A 129 -12.11 -28.92 -12.92
C GLU A 129 -11.10 -30.01 -13.32
N GLU A 130 -11.07 -30.36 -14.61
CA GLU A 130 -10.06 -31.29 -15.14
C GLU A 130 -8.64 -30.75 -14.93
N PHE A 131 -8.43 -29.45 -15.17
CA PHE A 131 -7.13 -28.82 -14.95
C PHE A 131 -6.71 -28.87 -13.48
N LEU A 132 -7.62 -28.57 -12.54
CA LEU A 132 -7.34 -28.66 -11.10
C LEU A 132 -6.99 -30.09 -10.69
N SER A 133 -7.71 -31.10 -11.21
CA SER A 133 -7.46 -32.52 -10.92
C SER A 133 -6.10 -33.00 -11.42
N ASN A 134 -5.53 -32.34 -12.43
CA ASN A 134 -4.20 -32.63 -12.96
C ASN A 134 -3.08 -31.83 -12.26
N LEU A 135 -3.40 -30.93 -11.32
CA LEU A 135 -2.38 -30.21 -10.56
C LEU A 135 -1.70 -31.15 -9.57
N PRO A 136 -0.35 -31.16 -9.50
CA PRO A 136 0.37 -31.93 -8.50
C PRO A 136 0.33 -31.25 -7.11
N SER A 137 -0.87 -31.05 -6.56
CA SER A 137 -1.11 -30.30 -5.30
C SER A 137 -0.48 -30.94 -4.06
N ASP A 138 -0.19 -32.25 -4.09
CA ASP A 138 0.60 -32.92 -3.04
C ASP A 138 2.05 -32.42 -2.95
N ASN A 139 2.52 -31.80 -4.04
CA ASN A 139 3.91 -31.44 -4.26
C ASN A 139 4.12 -29.93 -4.41
N TYR A 140 3.07 -29.16 -4.66
CA TYR A 140 3.13 -27.73 -4.91
C TYR A 140 1.89 -27.04 -4.35
N GLN A 141 2.08 -25.85 -3.82
CA GLN A 141 0.99 -25.00 -3.39
C GLN A 141 0.49 -24.19 -4.59
N PHE A 142 -0.76 -24.39 -5.00
CA PHE A 142 -1.41 -23.63 -6.07
C PHE A 142 -2.47 -22.69 -5.51
N ALA A 143 -2.53 -21.47 -6.02
CA ALA A 143 -3.54 -20.49 -5.62
C ALA A 143 -4.25 -19.92 -6.84
N VAL A 144 -5.59 -19.94 -6.88
CA VAL A 144 -6.39 -19.43 -8.00
C VAL A 144 -6.95 -18.05 -7.66
N GLU A 145 -6.71 -17.10 -8.57
CA GLU A 145 -7.23 -15.74 -8.48
C GLU A 145 -8.28 -15.52 -9.56
N PHE A 146 -9.54 -15.44 -9.13
CA PHE A 146 -10.67 -15.13 -9.98
C PHE A 146 -10.78 -13.63 -10.26
N ARG A 147 -11.26 -13.30 -11.46
CA ARG A 147 -11.43 -11.92 -11.96
C ARG A 147 -12.83 -11.63 -12.48
N HIS A 148 -13.79 -12.51 -12.19
CA HIS A 148 -15.18 -12.38 -12.61
C HIS A 148 -16.12 -12.81 -11.47
N PRO A 149 -17.19 -12.05 -11.15
CA PRO A 149 -18.07 -12.32 -10.01
C PRO A 149 -18.70 -13.72 -10.01
N GLU A 150 -19.00 -14.27 -11.19
CA GLU A 150 -19.61 -15.60 -11.30
C GLU A 150 -18.76 -16.75 -10.74
N TRP A 151 -17.44 -16.56 -10.59
CA TRP A 151 -16.59 -17.54 -9.92
C TRP A 151 -16.75 -17.53 -8.39
N LEU A 152 -17.33 -16.48 -7.82
CA LEU A 152 -17.44 -16.26 -6.38
C LEU A 152 -18.69 -16.97 -5.82
N SER A 153 -18.76 -18.28 -6.01
CA SER A 153 -19.85 -19.15 -5.56
C SER A 153 -19.34 -20.29 -4.69
N ASP A 154 -20.22 -20.86 -3.85
CA ASP A 154 -19.87 -21.99 -2.98
C ASP A 154 -19.43 -23.23 -3.76
N GLU A 155 -19.96 -23.43 -4.97
CA GLU A 155 -19.54 -24.51 -5.88
C GLU A 155 -18.04 -24.45 -6.18
N TYR A 156 -17.54 -23.29 -6.63
CA TYR A 156 -16.11 -23.15 -6.96
C TYR A 156 -15.21 -23.11 -5.73
N PHE A 157 -15.68 -22.54 -4.61
CA PHE A 157 -14.91 -22.60 -3.36
C PHE A 157 -14.74 -24.04 -2.88
N LYS A 158 -15.80 -24.86 -2.95
CA LYS A 158 -15.75 -26.27 -2.60
C LYS A 158 -14.84 -27.07 -3.54
N LEU A 159 -14.89 -26.80 -4.84
CA LEU A 159 -13.98 -27.42 -5.81
C LEU A 159 -12.49 -27.12 -5.49
N LEU A 160 -12.19 -25.88 -5.09
CA LEU A 160 -10.85 -25.49 -4.65
C LEU A 160 -10.44 -26.21 -3.35
N GLU A 161 -11.36 -26.33 -2.38
CA GLU A 161 -11.18 -27.09 -1.14
C GLU A 161 -10.84 -28.57 -1.40
N GLU A 162 -11.63 -29.24 -2.23
CA GLU A 162 -11.43 -30.65 -2.59
C GLU A 162 -10.10 -30.89 -3.32
N SER A 163 -9.61 -29.88 -4.06
CA SER A 163 -8.33 -29.93 -4.78
C SER A 163 -7.12 -29.46 -3.97
N ASN A 164 -7.32 -29.02 -2.71
CA ASN A 164 -6.32 -28.34 -1.88
C ASN A 164 -5.64 -27.15 -2.59
N VAL A 165 -6.43 -26.35 -3.30
CA VAL A 165 -5.96 -25.16 -4.04
C VAL A 165 -6.48 -23.91 -3.32
N ALA A 166 -5.60 -22.96 -3.01
CA ALA A 166 -5.99 -21.75 -2.30
C ALA A 166 -6.81 -20.81 -3.19
N TYR A 167 -7.95 -20.35 -2.72
CA TYR A 167 -8.58 -19.16 -3.24
C TYR A 167 -7.73 -17.93 -2.89
N VAL A 168 -7.47 -17.09 -3.88
CA VAL A 168 -6.76 -15.83 -3.66
C VAL A 168 -7.76 -14.77 -3.24
N VAL A 169 -7.67 -14.37 -1.98
CA VAL A 169 -8.44 -13.26 -1.44
C VAL A 169 -7.90 -11.94 -2.02
N VAL A 170 -8.77 -11.16 -2.65
CA VAL A 170 -8.39 -9.92 -3.32
C VAL A 170 -9.05 -8.68 -2.70
N ASP A 171 -8.29 -7.59 -2.62
CA ASP A 171 -8.83 -6.23 -2.47
C ASP A 171 -8.64 -5.49 -3.79
N GLU A 172 -9.72 -5.30 -4.54
CA GLU A 172 -9.75 -4.57 -5.80
C GLU A 172 -11.12 -3.89 -6.03
N PRO A 173 -11.22 -2.91 -6.96
CA PRO A 173 -12.46 -2.14 -7.12
C PRO A 173 -13.64 -2.88 -7.74
N LEU A 174 -13.40 -3.99 -8.47
CA LEU A 174 -14.45 -4.66 -9.25
C LEU A 174 -15.08 -5.86 -8.56
N LEU A 175 -14.41 -6.46 -7.57
CA LEU A 175 -14.86 -7.66 -6.90
C LEU A 175 -15.02 -7.41 -5.41
N PRO A 176 -16.02 -8.04 -4.75
CA PRO A 176 -16.13 -7.98 -3.31
C PRO A 176 -14.94 -8.69 -2.66
N SER A 177 -14.50 -8.16 -1.51
CA SER A 177 -13.43 -8.75 -0.71
C SER A 177 -13.94 -9.92 0.14
N ILE A 178 -14.20 -11.06 -0.51
CA ILE A 178 -14.62 -12.31 0.12
C ILE A 178 -13.39 -12.99 0.74
N VAL A 179 -13.49 -13.38 2.01
CA VAL A 179 -12.44 -14.11 2.73
C VAL A 179 -12.87 -15.56 2.89
N LYS A 180 -12.20 -16.47 2.18
CA LYS A 180 -12.34 -17.92 2.35
C LYS A 180 -10.98 -18.59 2.31
N VAL A 181 -10.82 -19.63 3.11
CA VAL A 181 -9.61 -20.47 3.16
C VAL A 181 -9.98 -21.82 2.60
N THR A 182 -9.46 -22.14 1.41
CA THR A 182 -9.82 -23.34 0.64
C THR A 182 -8.67 -24.33 0.51
N SER A 183 -7.63 -24.19 1.31
CA SER A 183 -6.50 -25.12 1.33
C SER A 183 -5.80 -25.05 2.69
N ASP A 184 -4.75 -25.84 2.88
CA ASP A 184 -3.94 -25.79 4.09
C ASP A 184 -3.03 -24.55 4.21
N PHE A 185 -3.17 -23.58 3.29
CA PHE A 185 -2.53 -22.28 3.31
C PHE A 185 -3.48 -21.19 2.81
N SER A 186 -3.10 -19.92 2.97
CA SER A 186 -3.89 -18.78 2.51
C SER A 186 -3.07 -17.86 1.60
N TYR A 187 -3.72 -17.24 0.62
CA TYR A 187 -3.08 -16.34 -0.33
C TYR A 187 -3.89 -15.05 -0.50
N PHE A 188 -3.29 -13.90 -0.20
CA PHE A 188 -3.93 -12.59 -0.24
C PHE A 188 -3.21 -11.66 -1.22
N ARG A 189 -3.97 -10.86 -1.97
CA ARG A 189 -3.43 -9.82 -2.86
C ARG A 189 -4.17 -8.51 -2.68
N TRP A 190 -3.44 -7.46 -2.33
CA TRP A 190 -3.98 -6.11 -2.19
C TRP A 190 -3.64 -5.28 -3.43
N HIS A 191 -4.62 -5.04 -4.29
CA HIS A 191 -4.44 -4.30 -5.53
C HIS A 191 -4.55 -2.79 -5.35
N GLY A 192 -5.34 -2.33 -4.39
CA GLY A 192 -5.68 -0.93 -4.20
C GLY A 192 -7.11 -0.65 -4.63
N ARG A 193 -7.65 0.47 -4.14
CA ARG A 193 -9.01 0.94 -4.43
C ARG A 193 -9.01 2.16 -5.38
N GLY A 194 -7.96 2.28 -6.20
CA GLY A 194 -7.81 3.37 -7.18
C GLY A 194 -8.82 3.28 -8.33
N GLN A 195 -8.80 4.28 -9.23
CA GLN A 195 -9.70 4.32 -10.40
C GLN A 195 -9.06 3.76 -11.68
N ARG A 196 -8.14 4.48 -12.31
CA ARG A 196 -7.32 3.96 -13.42
C ARG A 196 -5.94 4.64 -13.38
N PRO A 197 -4.85 3.89 -13.16
CA PRO A 197 -4.83 2.46 -12.83
C PRO A 197 -5.24 2.17 -11.37
N TRP A 198 -5.93 1.04 -11.11
CA TRP A 198 -6.38 0.64 -9.76
C TRP A 198 -5.25 0.55 -8.73
N TYR A 199 -4.07 0.14 -9.20
CA TYR A 199 -2.88 -0.08 -8.37
C TYR A 199 -2.10 1.18 -8.01
N TYR A 200 -2.50 2.36 -8.49
CA TYR A 200 -1.97 3.61 -7.98
C TYR A 200 -2.78 4.05 -6.76
N TYR A 201 -2.50 3.39 -5.64
CA TYR A 201 -3.24 3.58 -4.40
C TYR A 201 -2.32 3.43 -3.19
N LEU A 202 -2.41 4.37 -2.24
CA LEU A 202 -1.79 4.22 -0.92
C LEU A 202 -2.91 3.92 0.05
N TYR A 203 -2.96 2.70 0.59
CA TYR A 203 -3.94 2.37 1.62
C TYR A 203 -3.73 3.26 2.83
N SER A 204 -4.83 3.76 3.40
CA SER A 204 -4.78 4.41 4.71
C SER A 204 -4.53 3.38 5.82
N GLU A 205 -4.13 3.85 7.00
CA GLU A 205 -3.99 2.94 8.13
C GLU A 205 -5.32 2.30 8.54
N GLU A 206 -6.42 3.06 8.45
CA GLU A 206 -7.77 2.58 8.74
C GLU A 206 -8.14 1.44 7.79
N GLU A 207 -7.95 1.62 6.49
CA GLU A 207 -8.20 0.57 5.49
C GLU A 207 -7.35 -0.68 5.74
N LEU A 208 -6.07 -0.52 6.11
CA LEU A 208 -5.22 -1.67 6.46
C LEU A 208 -5.69 -2.34 7.75
N LYS A 209 -6.14 -1.58 8.75
CA LYS A 209 -6.65 -2.11 10.02
C LYS A 209 -7.93 -2.92 9.83
N GLU A 210 -8.79 -2.58 8.86
CA GLU A 210 -9.94 -3.41 8.46
C GLU A 210 -9.54 -4.82 8.01
N TRP A 211 -8.34 -4.98 7.45
CA TRP A 211 -7.81 -6.26 6.99
C TRP A 211 -7.16 -7.10 8.09
N VAL A 212 -6.71 -6.49 9.18
CA VAL A 212 -6.03 -7.20 10.28
C VAL A 212 -6.83 -8.40 10.83
N PRO A 213 -8.12 -8.26 11.21
CA PRO A 213 -8.88 -9.42 11.72
C PRO A 213 -9.04 -10.52 10.67
N LYS A 214 -9.26 -10.16 9.40
CA LYS A 214 -9.40 -11.09 8.27
C LYS A 214 -8.11 -11.89 8.03
N VAL A 215 -6.97 -11.21 8.10
CA VAL A 215 -5.66 -11.83 7.95
C VAL A 215 -5.35 -12.76 9.12
N LYS A 216 -5.66 -12.36 10.36
CA LYS A 216 -5.50 -13.24 11.54
C LYS A 216 -6.34 -14.50 11.44
N GLU A 217 -7.60 -14.39 11.05
CA GLU A 217 -8.48 -15.54 10.84
C GLU A 217 -7.91 -16.51 9.78
N ALA A 218 -7.40 -15.98 8.67
CA ALA A 218 -6.77 -16.79 7.63
C ALA A 218 -5.45 -17.46 8.09
N ILE A 219 -4.66 -16.76 8.91
CA ILE A 219 -3.46 -17.30 9.56
C ILE A 219 -3.81 -18.44 10.51
N ASP A 220 -4.90 -18.33 11.28
CA ASP A 220 -5.30 -19.35 12.25
C ASP A 220 -5.86 -20.62 11.58
N LYS A 221 -6.49 -20.47 10.41
CA LYS A 221 -7.06 -21.57 9.62
C LYS A 221 -6.02 -22.31 8.75
N GLY A 222 -4.94 -21.64 8.36
CA GLY A 222 -3.89 -22.19 7.49
C GLY A 222 -2.57 -22.46 8.22
N LYS A 223 -1.74 -23.34 7.65
CA LYS A 223 -0.36 -23.57 8.14
C LYS A 223 0.60 -22.46 7.68
N VAL A 224 0.32 -21.88 6.51
CA VAL A 224 1.15 -20.86 5.86
C VAL A 224 0.26 -19.76 5.32
N PHE A 225 0.68 -18.50 5.50
CA PHE A 225 0.01 -17.32 4.97
C PHE A 225 0.94 -16.60 3.99
N TYR A 226 0.46 -16.39 2.76
CA TYR A 226 1.09 -15.55 1.75
C TYR A 226 0.27 -14.29 1.52
N GLY A 227 0.90 -13.12 1.58
CA GLY A 227 0.24 -11.83 1.35
C GLY A 227 1.10 -10.90 0.51
N TYR A 228 0.57 -10.41 -0.61
CA TYR A 228 1.32 -9.57 -1.54
C TYR A 228 0.61 -8.26 -1.86
N PHE A 229 1.26 -7.15 -1.55
CA PHE A 229 0.84 -5.82 -1.98
C PHE A 229 1.25 -5.59 -3.44
N ASN A 230 0.28 -5.27 -4.29
CA ASN A 230 0.46 -5.01 -5.73
C ASN A 230 0.17 -3.55 -6.12
N ASN A 231 -0.10 -2.68 -5.15
CA ASN A 231 -0.26 -1.23 -5.31
C ASN A 231 1.11 -0.53 -5.47
N HIS A 232 1.87 -0.92 -6.48
CA HIS A 232 3.33 -0.73 -6.55
C HIS A 232 3.81 0.70 -6.88
N PHE A 233 2.92 1.68 -7.09
CA PHE A 233 3.33 3.03 -7.47
C PHE A 233 4.02 3.74 -6.31
N ARG A 234 5.05 4.55 -6.61
CA ARG A 234 5.72 5.48 -5.66
C ARG A 234 6.25 4.85 -4.37
N GLY A 235 6.43 3.53 -4.30
CA GLY A 235 6.82 2.86 -3.06
C GLY A 235 5.68 2.60 -2.07
N TYR A 236 4.42 2.66 -2.51
CA TYR A 236 3.26 2.41 -1.63
C TYR A 236 3.17 0.95 -1.20
N ALA A 237 3.36 -0.01 -2.12
CA ALA A 237 3.35 -1.43 -1.77
C ALA A 237 4.32 -1.80 -0.63
N PRO A 238 5.63 -1.46 -0.65
CA PRO A 238 6.51 -1.79 0.47
C PRO A 238 6.13 -1.06 1.76
N LYS A 239 5.61 0.18 1.71
CA LYS A 239 5.07 0.88 2.88
C LYS A 239 3.91 0.13 3.51
N ASN A 240 2.88 -0.18 2.71
CA ASN A 240 1.67 -0.85 3.21
C ASN A 240 1.96 -2.28 3.68
N ALA A 241 2.89 -3.01 3.03
CA ALA A 241 3.35 -4.31 3.49
C ALA A 241 4.00 -4.24 4.88
N LEU A 242 4.86 -3.25 5.13
CA LEU A 242 5.47 -3.03 6.44
C LEU A 242 4.47 -2.57 7.50
N GLN A 243 3.49 -1.74 7.13
CA GLN A 243 2.40 -1.36 8.02
C GLN A 243 1.56 -2.58 8.42
N MET A 244 1.21 -3.45 7.48
CA MET A 244 0.47 -4.69 7.77
C MET A 244 1.26 -5.60 8.72
N LEU A 245 2.55 -5.83 8.45
CA LEU A 245 3.43 -6.58 9.37
C LEU A 245 3.48 -5.95 10.77
N SER A 246 3.48 -4.61 10.86
CA SER A 246 3.45 -3.87 12.13
C SER A 246 2.13 -4.06 12.87
N PHE A 247 0.98 -3.92 12.18
CA PHE A 247 -0.35 -4.09 12.77
C PHE A 247 -0.64 -5.53 13.20
N LEU A 248 -0.05 -6.52 12.53
CA LEU A 248 -0.08 -7.92 12.94
C LEU A 248 0.84 -8.23 14.13
N GLY A 249 1.72 -7.30 14.53
CA GLY A 249 2.67 -7.50 15.63
C GLY A 249 3.88 -8.35 15.27
N VAL A 250 4.08 -8.70 13.99
CA VAL A 250 5.12 -9.63 13.52
C VAL A 250 6.30 -8.94 12.82
N ALA A 251 6.24 -7.61 12.65
CA ALA A 251 7.35 -6.84 12.09
C ALA A 251 8.59 -6.93 12.98
N ASN A 252 9.74 -7.27 12.40
CA ASN A 252 11.03 -7.28 13.10
C ASN A 252 11.64 -5.87 13.22
N ARG A 253 12.74 -5.73 13.97
CA ARG A 253 13.42 -4.44 14.19
C ARG A 253 13.79 -3.72 12.89
N ARG A 254 14.34 -4.44 11.90
CA ARG A 254 14.79 -3.87 10.63
C ARG A 254 13.60 -3.35 9.81
N GLN A 255 12.51 -4.11 9.77
CA GLN A 255 11.25 -3.72 9.12
C GLN A 255 10.63 -2.47 9.75
N ARG A 256 10.58 -2.39 11.10
CA ARG A 256 10.10 -1.20 11.81
C ARG A 256 10.94 0.04 11.52
N LEU A 257 12.28 -0.10 11.49
CA LEU A 257 13.17 1.00 11.14
C LEU A 257 12.99 1.45 9.68
N LYS A 258 12.82 0.50 8.74
CA LYS A 258 12.56 0.81 7.34
C LYS A 258 11.21 1.50 7.16
N LEU A 259 10.17 1.11 7.89
CA LEU A 259 8.88 1.81 7.86
C LEU A 259 9.04 3.27 8.30
N LYS A 260 9.75 3.54 9.40
CA LYS A 260 10.05 4.91 9.85
C LYS A 260 10.84 5.73 8.82
N GLU A 261 11.78 5.11 8.11
CA GLU A 261 12.53 5.75 7.03
C GLU A 261 11.60 6.13 5.86
N ILE A 262 10.72 5.22 5.45
CA ILE A 262 9.72 5.49 4.41
C ILE A 262 8.77 6.62 4.84
N ASP A 263 8.26 6.58 6.08
CA ASP A 263 7.33 7.58 6.61
C ASP A 263 7.95 8.98 6.60
N ARG A 264 9.22 9.07 7.04
CA ARG A 264 10.00 10.31 6.99
C ARG A 264 10.16 10.82 5.56
N TYR A 265 10.54 9.96 4.62
CA TYR A 265 10.69 10.34 3.21
C TYR A 265 9.40 10.94 2.63
N PHE A 266 8.25 10.32 2.88
CA PHE A 266 6.96 10.84 2.40
C PHE A 266 6.59 12.16 3.05
N LYS A 267 6.87 12.32 4.35
CA LYS A 267 6.66 13.56 5.09
C LYS A 267 7.51 14.69 4.51
N GLU A 268 8.83 14.51 4.44
CA GLU A 268 9.78 15.49 3.91
C GLU A 268 9.44 15.87 2.46
N THR A 269 9.10 14.89 1.60
CA THR A 269 8.69 15.16 0.22
C THR A 269 7.40 15.97 0.13
N ALA A 270 6.45 15.76 1.05
CA ALA A 270 5.20 16.53 1.09
C ALA A 270 5.42 17.97 1.60
N GLN A 271 6.34 18.13 2.55
CA GLN A 271 6.78 19.42 3.09
C GLN A 271 7.49 20.24 2.02
N GLU A 272 8.47 19.67 1.33
CA GLU A 272 9.21 20.35 0.25
C GLU A 272 8.26 20.86 -0.84
N LYS A 273 7.31 20.04 -1.28
CA LYS A 273 6.30 20.46 -2.28
C LYS A 273 5.44 21.63 -1.80
N THR A 274 5.14 21.69 -0.51
CA THR A 274 4.36 22.79 0.06
C THR A 274 5.21 24.04 0.13
N LYS A 275 6.47 23.92 0.57
CA LYS A 275 7.45 25.00 0.60
C LYS A 275 7.68 25.59 -0.80
N GLU A 276 7.97 24.76 -1.80
CA GLU A 276 8.13 25.17 -3.20
C GLU A 276 6.88 25.89 -3.74
N ALA A 277 5.69 25.37 -3.45
CA ALA A 277 4.44 25.97 -3.91
C ALA A 277 4.26 27.39 -3.35
N VAL A 278 4.49 27.57 -2.05
CA VAL A 278 4.31 28.86 -1.38
C VAL A 278 5.45 29.85 -1.72
N MET A 279 6.70 29.39 -1.82
CA MET A 279 7.84 30.23 -2.22
C MET A 279 7.63 30.91 -3.58
N ARG A 280 6.91 30.28 -4.52
CA ARG A 280 6.59 30.89 -5.82
C ARG A 280 5.66 32.10 -5.75
N VAL A 281 4.92 32.26 -4.66
CA VAL A 281 3.91 33.32 -4.51
C VAL A 281 4.19 34.24 -3.33
N ILE A 282 5.15 33.93 -2.46
CA ILE A 282 5.39 34.69 -1.22
C ILE A 282 5.80 36.15 -1.50
N GLU A 283 6.57 36.39 -2.55
CA GLU A 283 7.01 37.72 -2.96
C GLU A 283 5.90 38.59 -3.55
N SER A 284 4.75 38.02 -3.94
CA SER A 284 3.65 38.80 -4.49
C SER A 284 2.98 39.71 -3.45
N GLY A 285 3.13 39.40 -2.16
CA GLY A 285 2.42 40.07 -1.07
C GLY A 285 0.90 39.85 -1.11
N ASP A 286 0.41 38.97 -1.97
CA ASP A 286 -0.99 38.58 -2.05
C ASP A 286 -1.29 37.52 -0.99
N ARG A 287 -1.83 38.00 0.14
CA ARG A 287 -2.25 37.17 1.28
C ARG A 287 -3.15 36.01 0.84
N GLU A 288 -4.11 36.25 -0.04
CA GLU A 288 -5.08 35.23 -0.44
C GLU A 288 -4.41 34.16 -1.29
N GLN A 289 -3.56 34.57 -2.22
CA GLN A 289 -2.78 33.64 -3.04
C GLN A 289 -1.86 32.75 -2.19
N ILE A 290 -1.16 33.34 -1.21
CA ILE A 290 -0.28 32.61 -0.28
C ILE A 290 -1.08 31.58 0.55
N ILE A 291 -2.20 31.99 1.15
CA ILE A 291 -3.07 31.10 1.93
C ILE A 291 -3.63 29.99 1.03
N LYS A 292 -3.97 30.31 -0.22
CA LYS A 292 -4.46 29.33 -1.20
C LYS A 292 -3.39 28.29 -1.55
N GLU A 293 -2.11 28.65 -1.67
CA GLU A 293 -1.03 27.67 -1.89
C GLU A 293 -0.80 26.78 -0.66
N PHE A 294 -0.87 27.35 0.55
CA PHE A 294 -0.79 26.56 1.80
C PHE A 294 -1.96 25.57 1.95
N SER A 295 -3.18 25.95 1.57
CA SER A 295 -4.40 25.16 1.82
C SER A 295 -4.83 24.28 0.64
N GLY A 296 -4.53 24.71 -0.59
CA GLY A 296 -5.10 24.19 -1.85
C GLY A 296 -6.49 24.76 -2.15
N GLY A 297 -6.80 24.96 -3.44
CA GLY A 297 -7.99 25.68 -3.91
C GLY A 297 -9.31 25.31 -3.24
N LYS A 298 -9.67 24.01 -3.20
CA LYS A 298 -10.94 23.57 -2.56
C LYS A 298 -11.02 23.88 -1.06
N ARG A 299 -9.89 23.90 -0.34
CA ARG A 299 -9.89 24.25 1.10
C ARG A 299 -9.94 25.74 1.31
N PHE A 300 -9.27 26.49 0.43
CA PHE A 300 -9.33 27.94 0.41
C PHE A 300 -10.77 28.43 0.18
N GLU A 301 -11.47 27.89 -0.82
CA GLU A 301 -12.89 28.18 -1.08
C GLU A 301 -13.74 27.90 0.17
N ARG A 302 -13.58 26.72 0.77
CA ARG A 302 -14.28 26.36 2.02
C ARG A 302 -13.89 27.21 3.23
N ALA A 303 -12.75 27.91 3.18
CA ALA A 303 -12.37 28.87 4.22
C ALA A 303 -13.15 30.17 4.02
N LEU A 304 -13.28 30.65 2.79
CA LEU A 304 -14.10 31.81 2.43
C LEU A 304 -15.57 31.61 2.81
N ASP A 305 -16.09 30.39 2.66
CA ASP A 305 -17.47 30.02 3.04
C ASP A 305 -17.75 30.05 4.55
N ILE A 306 -16.72 30.11 5.41
CA ILE A 306 -16.92 30.23 6.86
C ILE A 306 -17.35 31.67 7.15
N PRO A 307 -18.53 31.91 7.76
CA PRO A 307 -18.95 33.26 8.11
C PRO A 307 -17.98 33.93 9.08
N ASP A 308 -17.70 35.21 8.88
CA ASP A 308 -16.84 35.99 9.79
C ASP A 308 -17.37 35.97 11.24
N SER A 309 -18.69 35.97 11.40
CA SER A 309 -19.37 35.86 12.71
C SER A 309 -19.13 34.52 13.43
N ALA A 310 -18.62 33.50 12.73
CA ALA A 310 -18.27 32.21 13.31
C ALA A 310 -16.80 32.14 13.76
N VAL A 311 -16.08 33.27 13.71
CA VAL A 311 -14.67 33.37 14.08
C VAL A 311 -14.50 34.43 15.16
N ASP A 312 -14.08 34.01 16.34
CA ASP A 312 -13.55 34.92 17.37
C ASP A 312 -12.02 34.83 17.31
N VAL A 313 -11.33 35.96 17.16
CA VAL A 313 -9.87 35.99 17.00
C VAL A 313 -9.25 37.12 17.81
N LYS A 314 -8.26 36.76 18.62
CA LYS A 314 -7.38 37.67 19.35
C LYS A 314 -5.99 37.56 18.77
N ALA A 315 -5.54 38.60 18.09
CA ALA A 315 -4.25 38.63 17.41
C ALA A 315 -3.28 39.57 18.14
N GLU A 316 -2.65 39.09 19.20
CA GLU A 316 -1.62 39.80 19.98
C GLU A 316 -0.23 39.66 19.34
N ASP A 317 0.73 40.49 19.74
CA ASP A 317 2.01 40.64 19.02
C ASP A 317 2.82 39.35 18.90
N ARG A 318 2.73 38.45 19.88
CA ARG A 318 3.47 37.19 19.92
C ARG A 318 2.60 35.95 19.80
N ARG A 319 1.28 36.11 19.84
CA ARG A 319 0.34 34.99 19.90
C ARG A 319 -0.99 35.34 19.25
N ILE A 320 -1.52 34.40 18.47
CA ILE A 320 -2.84 34.52 17.84
C ILE A 320 -3.67 33.35 18.35
N GLU A 321 -4.77 33.67 19.03
CA GLU A 321 -5.75 32.68 19.48
C GLU A 321 -7.06 32.93 18.74
N ALA A 322 -7.62 31.88 18.16
CA ALA A 322 -8.88 31.97 17.47
C ALA A 322 -9.77 30.76 17.76
N LYS A 323 -11.05 31.04 17.94
CA LYS A 323 -12.11 30.04 17.95
C LYS A 323 -12.85 30.12 16.61
N VAL A 324 -12.74 29.07 15.80
CA VAL A 324 -13.44 28.93 14.53
C VAL A 324 -14.52 27.88 14.69
N LYS A 325 -15.76 28.32 14.88
CA LYS A 325 -16.90 27.47 15.30
C LYS A 325 -16.58 26.75 16.63
N GLU A 326 -16.51 25.42 16.61
CA GLU A 326 -16.17 24.57 17.76
C GLU A 326 -14.65 24.33 17.92
N TYR A 327 -13.83 24.74 16.96
CA TYR A 327 -12.40 24.42 16.95
C TYR A 327 -11.53 25.58 17.46
N MET A 328 -10.45 25.24 18.15
CA MET A 328 -9.44 26.18 18.63
C MET A 328 -8.22 26.19 17.70
N VAL A 329 -7.71 27.37 17.38
CA VAL A 329 -6.45 27.59 16.66
C VAL A 329 -5.57 28.48 17.52
N VAL A 330 -4.36 28.02 17.81
CA VAL A 330 -3.32 28.80 18.49
C VAL A 330 -2.11 28.90 17.57
N ILE A 331 -1.64 30.11 17.32
CA ILE A 331 -0.39 30.39 16.60
C ILE A 331 0.52 31.11 17.57
N ASP A 332 1.55 30.43 18.05
CA ASP A 332 2.56 30.98 18.94
C ASP A 332 3.81 31.32 18.12
N LEU A 333 4.15 32.61 18.07
CA LEU A 333 5.23 33.12 17.22
C LEU A 333 6.62 32.93 17.86
N ASP A 334 6.69 32.83 19.18
CA ASP A 334 7.96 32.63 19.90
C ASP A 334 8.38 31.16 19.77
N GLU A 335 7.43 30.23 19.97
CA GLU A 335 7.66 28.79 19.84
C GLU A 335 7.53 28.28 18.38
N LYS A 336 7.18 29.18 17.43
CA LYS A 336 6.94 28.87 16.01
C LYS A 336 6.04 27.66 15.83
N ILE A 337 4.89 27.65 16.51
CA ILE A 337 3.98 26.50 16.52
C ILE A 337 2.56 26.93 16.17
N ILE A 338 1.90 26.11 15.34
CA ILE A 338 0.46 26.20 15.08
C ILE A 338 -0.20 24.97 15.68
N ILE A 339 -1.08 25.16 16.65
CA ILE A 339 -1.85 24.13 17.32
C ILE A 339 -3.31 24.25 16.89
N HIS A 340 -3.91 23.14 16.48
CA HIS A 340 -5.33 23.12 16.11
C HIS A 340 -5.95 21.73 16.25
N ASN A 341 -7.24 21.66 16.59
CA ASN A 341 -7.95 20.43 16.98
C ASN A 341 -8.91 19.85 15.94
N CYS A 342 -8.93 20.33 14.69
CA CYS A 342 -9.84 19.76 13.68
C CYS A 342 -9.25 18.53 12.96
N GLU A 343 -10.14 17.62 12.56
CA GLU A 343 -9.76 16.38 11.85
C GLU A 343 -9.10 16.63 10.48
N ASP A 344 -9.47 17.71 9.77
CA ASP A 344 -8.77 18.07 8.52
C ASP A 344 -7.35 18.56 8.81
N TRP A 345 -7.08 19.21 9.95
CA TRP A 345 -5.74 19.63 10.36
C TRP A 345 -4.85 18.44 10.71
N ARG A 346 -5.39 17.44 11.43
CA ARG A 346 -4.70 16.16 11.72
C ARG A 346 -4.10 15.53 10.46
N LYS A 347 -4.79 15.65 9.32
CA LYS A 347 -4.37 15.10 8.02
C LYS A 347 -3.38 15.98 7.25
N ARG A 348 -3.03 17.17 7.76
CA ARG A 348 -2.23 18.18 7.06
C ARG A 348 -0.94 18.57 7.77
N VAL A 349 -0.85 18.33 9.08
CA VAL A 349 0.32 18.65 9.89
C VAL A 349 1.62 18.13 9.28
N ASP A 350 1.64 16.89 8.80
CA ASP A 350 2.85 16.30 8.20
C ASP A 350 3.26 17.01 6.91
N SER A 351 2.31 17.49 6.11
CA SER A 351 2.58 18.26 4.89
C SER A 351 2.78 19.76 5.12
N LYS A 352 2.68 20.25 6.37
CA LYS A 352 2.67 21.68 6.72
C LYS A 352 1.69 22.51 5.89
N LYS A 353 0.51 21.94 5.61
CA LYS A 353 -0.59 22.59 4.88
C LYS A 353 -1.66 23.11 5.81
N PHE A 354 -2.38 24.15 5.38
CA PHE A 354 -3.50 24.68 6.14
C PHE A 354 -4.79 23.88 5.89
N CYS A 355 -5.56 23.65 6.95
CA CYS A 355 -6.97 23.33 6.83
C CYS A 355 -7.77 24.61 6.54
N LYS A 356 -9.08 24.46 6.27
CA LYS A 356 -9.97 25.62 6.04
C LYS A 356 -10.05 26.57 7.25
N HIS A 357 -9.94 26.09 8.48
CA HIS A 357 -10.06 26.93 9.69
C HIS A 357 -8.81 27.80 9.89
N VAL A 358 -7.61 27.22 9.80
CA VAL A 358 -6.35 27.98 9.90
C VAL A 358 -6.26 28.99 8.74
N ALA A 359 -6.65 28.61 7.53
CA ALA A 359 -6.76 29.53 6.41
C ALA A 359 -7.71 30.71 6.73
N LYS A 360 -8.88 30.43 7.32
CA LYS A 360 -9.83 31.47 7.75
C LYS A 360 -9.24 32.41 8.81
N VAL A 361 -8.47 31.91 9.78
CA VAL A 361 -7.80 32.76 10.78
C VAL A 361 -6.87 33.77 10.11
N PHE A 362 -6.03 33.34 9.16
CA PHE A 362 -5.16 34.24 8.41
C PHE A 362 -5.92 35.27 7.55
N LEU A 363 -7.15 34.94 7.11
CA LEU A 363 -8.02 35.88 6.40
C LEU A 363 -8.65 36.93 7.36
N MET A 364 -8.90 36.56 8.62
CA MET A 364 -9.57 37.39 9.62
C MET A 364 -8.64 38.36 10.37
N ILE A 365 -7.36 38.04 10.51
CA ILE A 365 -6.40 38.93 11.15
C ILE A 365 -5.95 40.07 10.21
N PRO A 366 -5.43 41.20 10.74
CA PRO A 366 -4.93 42.30 9.93
C PRO A 366 -3.94 41.84 8.85
N LYS A 367 -4.08 42.35 7.62
CA LYS A 367 -3.33 41.89 6.45
C LYS A 367 -1.81 41.92 6.67
N GLU A 368 -1.29 43.00 7.23
CA GLU A 368 0.14 43.16 7.51
C GLU A 368 0.66 42.09 8.48
N LYS A 369 -0.12 41.80 9.53
CA LYS A 369 0.21 40.76 10.52
C LYS A 369 0.16 39.37 9.90
N ALA A 370 -0.86 39.07 9.09
CA ALA A 370 -0.93 37.82 8.35
C ALA A 370 0.30 37.63 7.45
N LEU A 371 0.64 38.64 6.65
CA LEU A 371 1.80 38.57 5.76
C LEU A 371 3.10 38.41 6.54
N LYS A 372 3.29 39.10 7.67
CA LYS A 372 4.47 38.94 8.53
C LYS A 372 4.63 37.49 9.01
N VAL A 373 3.57 36.90 9.54
CA VAL A 373 3.58 35.51 10.03
C VAL A 373 3.76 34.51 8.90
N LEU A 374 3.06 34.70 7.77
CA LEU A 374 3.20 33.82 6.60
C LEU A 374 4.61 33.85 6.01
N ASN A 375 5.23 35.04 5.94
CA ASN A 375 6.63 35.17 5.54
C ASN A 375 7.56 34.43 6.51
N ASP A 376 7.37 34.60 7.83
CA ASP A 376 8.18 33.90 8.82
C ASP A 376 8.04 32.37 8.72
N ILE A 377 6.82 31.86 8.51
CA ILE A 377 6.58 30.43 8.26
C ILE A 377 7.35 29.94 7.03
N VAL A 378 7.39 30.72 5.94
CA VAL A 378 8.08 30.31 4.71
C VAL A 378 9.60 30.40 4.86
N SER A 379 10.11 31.48 5.44
CA SER A 379 11.55 31.69 5.66
C SER A 379 12.13 30.71 6.67
N ASN A 380 11.37 30.37 7.71
CA ASN A 380 11.77 29.48 8.80
C ASN A 380 11.01 28.14 8.73
N PHE A 381 10.73 27.65 7.52
CA PHE A 381 9.82 26.53 7.27
C PHE A 381 10.12 25.28 8.11
N GLU A 382 11.39 24.94 8.32
CA GLU A 382 11.79 23.77 9.11
C GLU A 382 11.56 23.96 10.62
N GLU A 383 11.70 25.19 11.12
CA GLU A 383 11.55 25.53 12.53
C GLU A 383 10.09 25.54 12.96
N TRP A 384 9.17 25.84 12.02
CA TRP A 384 7.74 25.87 12.30
C TRP A 384 7.15 24.48 12.52
N SER A 385 6.46 24.30 13.65
CA SER A 385 5.78 23.06 14.04
C SER A 385 4.27 23.16 13.84
N PHE A 386 3.67 22.17 13.17
CA PHE A 386 2.22 22.07 12.98
C PHE A 386 1.73 20.91 13.83
N VAL A 387 0.90 21.19 14.83
CA VAL A 387 0.53 20.22 15.87
C VAL A 387 -0.97 20.05 15.93
N TYR A 388 -1.41 18.80 15.84
CA TYR A 388 -2.81 18.45 16.09
C TYR A 388 -2.96 18.15 17.58
N ASP A 389 -3.92 18.82 18.21
CA ASP A 389 -4.30 18.60 19.60
C ASP A 389 -5.75 18.15 19.65
N GLY A 390 -6.00 16.89 19.98
CA GLY A 390 -7.36 16.33 20.00
C GLY A 390 -8.16 16.65 21.25
N GLU A 391 -7.52 17.14 22.31
CA GLU A 391 -8.17 17.36 23.61
C GLU A 391 -8.73 18.78 23.74
N GLY A 392 -8.29 19.70 22.87
CA GLY A 392 -8.63 21.11 22.94
C GLY A 392 -7.81 21.79 24.05
N VAL A 393 -7.02 22.80 23.66
CA VAL A 393 -6.24 23.63 24.60
C VAL A 393 -7.15 24.30 25.61
#